data_AF-A0A1Q3PN07-F1
#
_entry.id   AF-A0A1Q3PN07-F1
#
_cell.length_a   1.000
_cell.length_b   1.000
_cell.length_c   1.000
_cell.angle_alpha   90.00
_cell.angle_beta   90.00
_cell.angle_gamma   90.00
#
_symmetry.space_group_name_H-M   'P 1'
#
loop_
_entity.id
_entity.type
_entity.pdbx_description
1 polymer ?
#
loop_
_entity_poly.entity_id
_entity_poly.type
_entity_poly.pdbx_seq_one_letter_code
_entity_poly.pdbx_strand_id
1 'polypeptide(L)'
;MTRTIIWCFICGLFPVAGMLAQKADTRPSKGGNGSLTEQKLQDPLQVDPRTINELCAVNARRSPGIKEFGPQSSLNAKRFWLVGLTNDKLIEWHVKAPAFGSYEVDFLINCKPGTQIKLAGATGNVVFTATEQGWQRAKAKSPFSLPGGESVVRLSVVNAKDTIDIKSVELINLAEKKSLEKRIQAFKGDAEWMKDAGYGIMTQVGGWAYPSKGDKKPWPGFAENFDVKAFVDKMRDMGASYIVWSATWSDYLFPAPIKAIEEVLPARVSKRDLIGELIKECRKYNIRVMLYYHLGHDHKEVLLAKGWKDSPHEEYRSRQVWLEREMKIFTEMGNRYGTGLDAIFLDDGCVWYPADFEKLGAALKAGNPKRLICYNPWIGPNITPFQDFYCGEGFDGQQTKYKISDGTITEGPQKGLQLFGNFIFDGPDWGINKPGVTIQPPNNWTTDKLVAMTQRLQKERYSVAINLLVYEDGTIGEQSYQLLKEAAIKLKRGKWAVK
;
A
#
# COMPACT_ATOMS: atom_id res chain seq x y z
N MET A 1 13.47 -59.33 -45.23
CA MET A 1 14.63 -60.13 -45.67
C MET A 1 15.70 -60.06 -44.59
N THR A 2 16.08 -61.24 -44.06
CA THR A 2 17.37 -61.62 -43.43
C THR A 2 17.96 -60.70 -42.33
N ARG A 3 17.87 -61.07 -41.04
CA ARG A 3 18.81 -61.93 -40.23
C ARG A 3 20.21 -61.30 -40.07
N THR A 4 20.80 -61.13 -38.87
CA THR A 4 21.33 -62.18 -37.97
C THR A 4 21.86 -61.52 -36.66
N ILE A 5 21.38 -61.84 -35.43
CA ILE A 5 21.88 -62.74 -34.35
C ILE A 5 23.25 -62.30 -33.74
N ILE A 6 23.44 -62.13 -32.41
CA ILE A 6 23.90 -63.12 -31.37
C ILE A 6 23.75 -62.46 -29.97
N TRP A 7 22.86 -62.93 -29.08
CA TRP A 7 23.07 -63.86 -27.92
C TRP A 7 23.95 -63.35 -26.76
N CYS A 8 23.36 -63.11 -25.59
CA CYS A 8 23.45 -63.98 -24.40
C CYS A 8 22.79 -63.35 -23.16
N PHE A 9 21.81 -64.07 -22.60
CA PHE A 9 21.34 -63.96 -21.22
C PHE A 9 22.32 -64.71 -20.30
N ILE A 10 22.47 -64.27 -19.05
CA ILE A 10 22.04 -65.02 -17.86
C ILE A 10 22.24 -64.16 -16.60
N CYS A 11 21.17 -64.11 -15.83
CA CYS A 11 20.98 -63.41 -14.56
C CYS A 11 21.60 -64.16 -13.37
N GLY A 12 21.86 -63.41 -12.30
CA GLY A 12 21.38 -63.79 -10.98
C GLY A 12 22.44 -63.83 -9.87
N LEU A 13 22.40 -62.85 -8.95
CA LEU A 13 21.98 -63.02 -7.55
C LEU A 13 22.15 -61.70 -6.76
N PHE A 14 21.17 -61.42 -5.89
CA PHE A 14 20.97 -60.24 -5.02
C PHE A 14 21.80 -60.32 -3.71
N PRO A 15 21.82 -59.32 -2.80
CA PRO A 15 23.05 -58.76 -2.23
C PRO A 15 23.21 -58.99 -0.72
N VAL A 16 24.38 -58.62 -0.18
CA VAL A 16 24.56 -58.37 1.26
C VAL A 16 25.08 -56.95 1.47
N ALA A 17 24.54 -56.33 2.51
CA ALA A 17 24.54 -54.92 2.84
C ALA A 17 25.92 -54.26 3.07
N GLY A 18 25.99 -52.98 2.70
CA GLY A 18 27.01 -52.03 3.13
C GLY A 18 26.44 -50.62 3.11
N MET A 19 26.07 -50.12 4.28
CA MET A 19 25.58 -48.75 4.54
C MET A 19 26.63 -47.73 4.08
N LEU A 20 26.25 -46.87 3.13
CA LEU A 20 26.87 -45.56 2.91
C LEU A 20 25.76 -44.52 2.78
N ALA A 21 25.77 -43.55 3.69
CA ALA A 21 24.85 -42.43 3.71
C ALA A 21 24.99 -41.60 2.43
N GLN A 22 23.96 -41.61 1.58
CA GLN A 22 23.84 -40.69 0.46
C GLN A 22 23.47 -39.29 0.98
N LYS A 23 24.39 -38.34 0.76
CA LYS A 23 24.07 -36.90 0.80
C LYS A 23 22.89 -36.64 -0.16
N ALA A 24 21.85 -35.99 0.34
CA ALA A 24 20.77 -35.49 -0.49
C ALA A 24 21.35 -34.51 -1.53
N ASP A 25 21.10 -34.79 -2.80
CA ASP A 25 21.50 -33.95 -3.93
C ASP A 25 20.59 -32.71 -3.94
N THR A 26 21.15 -31.54 -3.63
CA THR A 26 20.44 -30.25 -3.51
C THR A 26 20.40 -29.44 -4.80
N ARG A 27 20.38 -30.10 -5.97
CA ARG A 27 20.22 -29.39 -7.26
C ARG A 27 18.87 -29.70 -7.91
N PRO A 28 18.17 -28.70 -8.48
CA PRO A 28 16.88 -28.92 -9.13
C PRO A 28 17.05 -29.82 -10.36
N SER A 29 16.26 -30.90 -10.40
CA SER A 29 16.16 -31.80 -11.55
C SER A 29 15.67 -31.04 -12.78
N LYS A 30 16.45 -31.07 -13.87
CA LYS A 30 15.97 -30.71 -15.21
C LYS A 30 15.23 -31.90 -15.82
N GLY A 31 13.91 -31.79 -16.00
CA GLY A 31 13.11 -32.78 -16.72
C GLY A 31 11.73 -32.25 -17.16
N GLY A 32 11.56 -32.10 -18.49
CA GLY A 32 10.33 -32.19 -19.31
C GLY A 32 9.02 -31.49 -18.89
N ASN A 33 8.57 -30.54 -19.73
CA ASN A 33 7.32 -29.74 -19.69
C ASN A 33 7.27 -28.59 -18.66
N GLY A 34 7.85 -27.44 -19.05
CA GLY A 34 7.59 -26.14 -18.44
C GLY A 34 8.33 -25.89 -17.12
N SER A 35 9.63 -25.62 -17.18
CA SER A 35 10.40 -25.19 -16.00
C SER A 35 9.77 -23.97 -15.34
N LEU A 36 9.79 -23.91 -14.00
CA LEU A 36 9.40 -22.72 -13.25
C LEU A 36 10.19 -21.49 -13.75
N THR A 37 9.61 -20.30 -13.64
CA THR A 37 10.36 -19.06 -13.85
C THR A 37 11.50 -18.93 -12.84
N GLU A 38 12.46 -18.06 -13.12
CA GLU A 38 13.46 -17.65 -12.12
C GLU A 38 12.82 -16.82 -11.01
N GLN A 39 13.48 -16.80 -9.85
CA GLN A 39 13.14 -15.95 -8.73
C GLN A 39 13.62 -14.52 -9.02
N LYS A 40 12.79 -13.52 -8.78
CA LYS A 40 13.16 -12.11 -8.96
C LYS A 40 13.77 -11.51 -7.68
N LEU A 41 14.37 -10.33 -7.81
CA LEU A 41 15.00 -9.51 -6.77
C LEU A 41 16.24 -10.12 -6.10
N GLN A 42 16.07 -11.17 -5.30
CA GLN A 42 17.13 -11.75 -4.48
C GLN A 42 16.93 -13.26 -4.38
N ASP A 43 17.99 -14.03 -4.60
CA ASP A 43 17.97 -15.49 -4.57
C ASP A 43 19.29 -15.99 -3.92
N PRO A 44 19.26 -16.57 -2.70
CA PRO A 44 18.09 -16.76 -1.82
C PRO A 44 17.61 -15.47 -1.15
N LEU A 45 16.30 -15.37 -0.91
CA LEU A 45 15.70 -14.35 -0.03
C LEU A 45 16.20 -14.53 1.39
N GLN A 46 16.72 -13.48 2.01
CA GLN A 46 17.19 -13.55 3.40
C GLN A 46 16.02 -13.45 4.37
N VAL A 47 15.94 -14.38 5.32
CA VAL A 47 14.98 -14.35 6.42
C VAL A 47 15.61 -13.63 7.61
N ASP A 48 15.05 -12.51 8.06
CA ASP A 48 15.39 -11.86 9.33
C ASP A 48 14.41 -12.33 10.42
N PRO A 49 14.87 -13.05 11.46
CA PRO A 49 14.01 -13.48 12.56
C PRO A 49 13.24 -12.35 13.24
N ARG A 50 13.76 -11.12 13.22
CA ARG A 50 13.22 -9.98 13.98
C ARG A 50 12.15 -9.21 13.23
N THR A 51 11.95 -9.48 11.94
CA THR A 51 10.99 -8.74 11.10
C THR A 51 9.87 -9.66 10.62
N ILE A 52 8.88 -9.06 9.96
CA ILE A 52 7.96 -9.80 9.09
C ILE A 52 8.74 -10.09 7.82
N ASN A 53 8.73 -11.34 7.37
CA ASN A 53 9.43 -11.75 6.16
C ASN A 53 8.42 -11.90 5.03
N GLU A 54 8.36 -10.91 4.14
CA GLU A 54 7.39 -10.90 3.04
C GLU A 54 7.87 -11.69 1.82
N LEU A 55 7.46 -12.96 1.74
CA LEU A 55 7.63 -13.77 0.53
C LEU A 55 6.62 -13.31 -0.52
N CYS A 56 6.97 -12.23 -1.23
CA CYS A 56 6.13 -11.64 -2.27
C CYS A 56 5.97 -12.60 -3.44
N ALA A 57 4.72 -12.85 -3.85
CA ALA A 57 4.42 -13.82 -4.90
C ALA A 57 4.99 -13.40 -6.26
N VAL A 58 4.99 -12.10 -6.57
CA VAL A 58 5.54 -11.58 -7.83
C VAL A 58 7.05 -11.83 -8.00
N ASN A 59 7.75 -12.11 -6.90
CA ASN A 59 9.17 -12.45 -6.90
C ASN A 59 9.43 -13.95 -6.95
N ALA A 60 8.42 -14.80 -6.73
CA ALA A 60 8.56 -16.25 -6.67
C ALA A 60 8.94 -16.87 -8.02
N ARG A 61 9.61 -18.03 -7.96
CA ARG A 61 9.59 -18.99 -9.08
C ARG A 61 8.16 -19.49 -9.23
N ARG A 62 7.63 -19.57 -10.45
CA ARG A 62 6.22 -19.96 -10.64
C ARG A 62 6.01 -20.86 -11.85
N SER A 63 5.00 -21.72 -11.77
CA SER A 63 4.55 -22.54 -12.91
C SER A 63 4.20 -21.67 -14.12
N PRO A 64 4.42 -22.17 -15.35
CA PRO A 64 3.96 -21.47 -16.56
C PRO A 64 2.47 -21.11 -16.51
N GLY A 65 2.14 -19.96 -17.08
CA GLY A 65 0.75 -19.48 -17.15
C GLY A 65 0.23 -18.79 -15.88
N ILE A 66 1.04 -18.62 -14.82
CA ILE A 66 0.74 -17.67 -13.74
C ILE A 66 1.24 -16.27 -14.16
N LYS A 67 0.36 -15.27 -14.08
CA LYS A 67 0.64 -13.90 -14.55
C LYS A 67 0.71 -12.92 -13.38
N GLU A 68 1.42 -11.82 -13.57
CA GLU A 68 1.30 -10.66 -12.70
C GLU A 68 0.07 -9.85 -13.08
N PHE A 69 -0.66 -9.35 -12.09
CA PHE A 69 -1.75 -8.40 -12.30
C PHE A 69 -1.21 -7.08 -12.90
N GLY A 70 -1.98 -6.49 -13.82
CA GLY A 70 -1.73 -5.16 -14.40
C GLY A 70 -2.86 -4.18 -14.09
N PRO A 71 -2.72 -2.86 -14.34
CA PRO A 71 -1.67 -2.20 -15.11
C PRO A 71 -0.33 -2.10 -14.36
N GLN A 72 0.77 -2.02 -15.11
CA GLN A 72 2.10 -1.76 -14.56
C GLN A 72 2.46 -0.28 -14.71
N SER A 73 3.26 0.25 -13.78
CA SER A 73 3.86 1.59 -13.90
C SER A 73 5.16 1.56 -14.70
N SER A 74 5.82 2.72 -14.84
CA SER A 74 7.19 2.75 -15.35
C SER A 74 8.11 1.85 -14.52
N LEU A 75 9.06 1.20 -15.22
CA LEU A 75 10.04 0.26 -14.66
C LEU A 75 9.44 -0.92 -13.89
N ASN A 76 8.17 -1.28 -14.15
CA ASN A 76 7.44 -2.36 -13.45
C ASN A 76 7.49 -2.20 -11.91
N ALA A 77 7.40 -0.97 -11.42
CA ALA A 77 7.56 -0.68 -9.99
C ALA A 77 6.41 -1.26 -9.13
N LYS A 78 5.23 -1.47 -9.72
CA LYS A 78 4.02 -1.99 -9.05
C LYS A 78 4.10 -3.50 -8.83
N ARG A 79 4.26 -3.90 -7.56
CA ARG A 79 4.17 -5.29 -7.12
C ARG A 79 2.75 -5.56 -6.66
N PHE A 80 1.80 -5.72 -7.57
CA PHE A 80 0.43 -6.08 -7.20
C PHE A 80 0.35 -7.49 -6.61
N TRP A 81 0.02 -8.48 -7.42
CA TRP A 81 -0.11 -9.88 -7.03
C TRP A 81 -0.01 -10.77 -8.27
N LEU A 82 0.08 -12.08 -8.03
CA LEU A 82 -0.08 -13.07 -9.08
C LEU A 82 -1.55 -13.45 -9.25
N VAL A 83 -1.96 -13.71 -10.49
CA VAL A 83 -3.28 -14.20 -10.87
C VAL A 83 -3.18 -15.54 -11.59
N GLY A 84 -4.21 -16.37 -11.46
CA GLY A 84 -4.33 -17.62 -12.22
C GLY A 84 -3.59 -18.81 -11.60
N LEU A 85 -3.42 -18.83 -10.28
CA LEU A 85 -2.97 -20.02 -9.55
C LEU A 85 -4.12 -21.04 -9.47
N THR A 86 -3.85 -22.29 -9.85
CA THR A 86 -4.82 -23.40 -9.96
C THR A 86 -4.29 -24.67 -9.30
N ASN A 87 -5.13 -25.72 -9.21
CA ASN A 87 -4.82 -26.99 -8.54
C ASN A 87 -3.54 -27.70 -9.06
N ASP A 88 -3.18 -27.49 -10.32
CA ASP A 88 -2.04 -28.08 -11.02
C ASP A 88 -0.76 -27.21 -10.98
N LYS A 89 -0.84 -26.02 -10.37
CA LYS A 89 0.24 -25.03 -10.38
C LYS A 89 0.83 -24.80 -8.99
N LEU A 90 2.06 -24.29 -8.97
CA LEU A 90 2.78 -23.97 -7.75
C LEU A 90 3.61 -22.70 -7.88
N ILE A 91 3.99 -22.14 -6.74
CA ILE A 91 4.98 -21.07 -6.61
C ILE A 91 6.02 -21.44 -5.54
N GLU A 92 7.26 -21.01 -5.72
CA GLU A 92 8.36 -21.33 -4.82
C GLU A 92 9.23 -20.11 -4.54
N TRP A 93 9.73 -20.07 -3.29
CA TRP A 93 10.78 -19.16 -2.89
C TRP A 93 11.99 -19.97 -2.41
N HIS A 94 13.15 -19.63 -2.94
CA HIS A 94 14.42 -20.00 -2.34
C HIS A 94 14.76 -18.98 -1.26
N VAL A 95 14.90 -19.46 -0.02
CA VAL A 95 15.11 -18.64 1.17
C VAL A 95 16.36 -19.11 1.92
N LYS A 96 16.95 -18.20 2.70
CA LYS A 96 18.05 -18.51 3.62
C LYS A 96 17.73 -17.99 5.01
N ALA A 97 17.59 -18.91 5.95
CA ALA A 97 17.39 -18.57 7.36
C ALA A 97 18.72 -18.65 8.12
N PRO A 98 19.00 -17.73 9.07
CA PRO A 98 20.26 -17.73 9.82
C PRO A 98 20.37 -18.93 10.78
N ALA A 99 19.23 -19.45 11.24
CA ALA A 99 19.13 -20.59 12.14
C ALA A 99 17.77 -21.28 11.96
N PHE A 100 17.62 -22.43 12.61
CA PHE A 100 16.30 -23.07 12.73
C PHE A 100 15.32 -22.13 13.43
N GLY A 101 14.08 -22.07 12.95
CA GLY A 101 13.03 -21.28 13.57
C GLY A 101 11.63 -21.83 13.31
N SER A 102 10.70 -21.49 14.22
CA SER A 102 9.28 -21.75 14.08
C SER A 102 8.56 -20.44 13.79
N TYR A 103 7.74 -20.42 12.76
CA TYR A 103 7.15 -19.22 12.19
C TYR A 103 5.62 -19.29 12.21
N GLU A 104 4.98 -18.19 12.61
CA GLU A 104 3.59 -17.91 12.22
C GLU A 104 3.55 -17.56 10.74
N VAL A 105 2.50 -18.01 10.04
CA VAL A 105 2.34 -17.80 8.60
C VAL A 105 1.03 -17.07 8.34
N ASP A 106 1.12 -15.92 7.68
CA ASP A 106 -0.02 -15.22 7.12
C ASP A 106 -0.01 -15.36 5.58
N PHE A 107 -1.18 -15.62 5.00
CA PHE A 107 -1.43 -15.67 3.57
C PHE A 107 -2.23 -14.43 3.16
N LEU A 108 -1.73 -13.68 2.18
CA LEU A 108 -2.44 -12.55 1.57
C LEU A 108 -2.93 -13.02 0.21
N ILE A 109 -4.21 -13.41 0.14
CA ILE A 109 -4.77 -14.09 -1.02
C ILE A 109 -6.20 -13.64 -1.32
N ASN A 110 -6.61 -13.81 -2.57
CA ASN A 110 -7.97 -13.64 -3.05
C ASN A 110 -8.50 -14.99 -3.53
N CYS A 111 -9.53 -15.50 -2.86
CA CYS A 111 -10.14 -16.78 -3.24
C CYS A 111 -11.57 -16.91 -2.69
N LYS A 112 -12.24 -18.00 -3.09
CA LYS A 112 -13.56 -18.39 -2.55
C LYS A 112 -13.42 -19.12 -1.21
N PRO A 113 -14.41 -19.04 -0.30
CA PRO A 113 -14.45 -19.85 0.91
C PRO A 113 -14.32 -21.34 0.62
N GLY A 114 -13.65 -22.06 1.50
CA GLY A 114 -13.35 -23.49 1.37
C GLY A 114 -12.11 -23.81 0.52
N THR A 115 -11.49 -22.81 -0.13
CA THR A 115 -10.21 -23.00 -0.83
C THR A 115 -9.12 -23.41 0.15
N GLN A 116 -8.37 -24.46 -0.18
CA GLN A 116 -7.27 -24.98 0.64
C GLN A 116 -5.94 -24.81 -0.07
N ILE A 117 -4.98 -24.18 0.61
CA ILE A 117 -3.63 -23.93 0.11
C ILE A 117 -2.63 -24.52 1.11
N LYS A 118 -1.58 -25.15 0.60
CA LYS A 118 -0.50 -25.73 1.38
C LYS A 118 0.79 -24.98 1.14
N LEU A 119 1.46 -24.60 2.21
CA LEU A 119 2.85 -24.15 2.22
C LEU A 119 3.72 -25.29 2.75
N ALA A 120 4.70 -25.73 1.98
CA ALA A 120 5.61 -26.83 2.33
C ALA A 120 7.06 -26.34 2.29
N GLY A 121 7.88 -26.81 3.23
CA GLY A 121 9.32 -26.61 3.27
C GLY A 121 10.04 -27.92 3.57
N ALA A 122 11.34 -27.84 3.82
CA ALA A 122 12.18 -29.02 4.05
C ALA A 122 11.74 -29.88 5.26
N THR A 123 11.21 -29.24 6.31
CA THR A 123 10.95 -29.88 7.60
C THR A 123 9.47 -30.00 7.95
N GLY A 124 8.56 -29.60 7.06
CA GLY A 124 7.13 -29.64 7.35
C GLY A 124 6.26 -28.87 6.37
N ASN A 125 4.96 -28.83 6.67
CA ASN A 125 3.99 -28.07 5.89
C ASN A 125 2.88 -27.52 6.79
N VAL A 126 2.23 -26.47 6.31
CA VAL A 126 1.01 -25.91 6.90
C VAL A 126 -0.06 -25.80 5.83
N VAL A 127 -1.32 -26.01 6.23
CA VAL A 127 -2.48 -25.86 5.36
C VAL A 127 -3.35 -24.74 5.90
N PHE A 128 -3.76 -23.86 4.99
CA PHE A 128 -4.73 -22.81 5.23
C PHE A 128 -6.02 -23.14 4.47
N THR A 129 -7.17 -22.83 5.10
CA THR A 129 -8.50 -22.93 4.48
C THR A 129 -9.16 -21.56 4.50
N ALA A 130 -9.55 -21.06 3.34
CA ALA A 130 -10.24 -19.78 3.20
C ALA A 130 -11.62 -19.81 3.83
N THR A 131 -11.93 -18.79 4.61
CA THR A 131 -13.22 -18.62 5.28
C THR A 131 -14.03 -17.48 4.67
N GLU A 132 -13.36 -16.53 4.05
CA GLU A 132 -13.97 -15.32 3.49
C GLU A 132 -13.97 -15.36 1.96
N GLN A 133 -14.90 -14.61 1.36
CA GLN A 133 -14.95 -14.37 -0.08
C GLN A 133 -14.09 -13.15 -0.41
N GLY A 134 -13.22 -13.28 -1.40
CA GLY A 134 -12.39 -12.17 -1.86
C GLY A 134 -11.02 -12.14 -1.19
N TRP A 135 -10.41 -10.95 -1.18
CA TRP A 135 -9.14 -10.69 -0.47
C TRP A 135 -9.28 -10.94 1.03
N GLN A 136 -8.37 -11.73 1.57
CA GLN A 136 -8.26 -12.00 2.99
C GLN A 136 -6.79 -12.06 3.42
N ARG A 137 -6.56 -11.69 4.67
CA ARG A 137 -5.31 -11.95 5.37
C ARG A 137 -5.55 -13.08 6.35
N ALA A 138 -5.04 -14.26 6.02
CA ALA A 138 -5.42 -15.45 6.75
C ALA A 138 -4.24 -16.20 7.34
N LYS A 139 -4.43 -16.65 8.58
CA LYS A 139 -3.38 -17.23 9.40
C LYS A 139 -3.39 -18.76 9.33
N ALA A 140 -2.23 -19.37 9.21
CA ALA A 140 -2.08 -20.81 9.39
C ALA A 140 -2.42 -21.21 10.83
N LYS A 141 -3.09 -22.37 11.01
CA LYS A 141 -3.47 -22.87 12.34
C LYS A 141 -2.29 -23.41 13.15
N SER A 142 -1.22 -23.83 12.45
CA SER A 142 -0.03 -24.43 13.04
C SER A 142 1.20 -23.67 12.59
N PRO A 143 2.27 -23.63 13.41
CA PRO A 143 3.53 -23.03 13.01
C PRO A 143 4.20 -23.76 11.85
N PHE A 144 4.94 -23.01 11.04
CA PHE A 144 5.79 -23.52 9.96
C PHE A 144 7.25 -23.51 10.41
N SER A 145 7.99 -24.61 10.21
CA SER A 145 9.40 -24.68 10.59
C SER A 145 10.31 -24.48 9.38
N LEU A 146 11.37 -23.69 9.56
CA LEU A 146 12.46 -23.55 8.59
C LEU A 146 13.77 -23.99 9.25
N PRO A 147 14.59 -24.85 8.60
CA PRO A 147 15.93 -25.12 9.07
C PRO A 147 16.86 -23.91 8.86
N GLY A 148 17.98 -23.89 9.58
CA GLY A 148 19.05 -22.93 9.29
C GLY A 148 19.72 -23.24 7.95
N GLY A 149 20.17 -22.20 7.25
CA GLY A 149 20.73 -22.30 5.90
C GLY A 149 19.68 -22.12 4.81
N GLU A 150 19.98 -22.65 3.62
CA GLU A 150 19.15 -22.52 2.44
C GLU A 150 17.99 -23.52 2.43
N SER A 151 16.83 -23.12 1.92
CA SER A 151 15.63 -23.94 1.82
C SER A 151 14.71 -23.46 0.70
N VAL A 152 13.94 -24.39 0.13
CA VAL A 152 12.85 -24.06 -0.79
C VAL A 152 11.54 -24.12 -0.02
N VAL A 153 10.79 -23.01 -0.07
CA VAL A 153 9.42 -22.91 0.44
C VAL A 153 8.48 -22.93 -0.76
N ARG A 154 7.60 -23.91 -0.82
CA ARG A 154 6.67 -24.16 -1.93
C ARG A 154 5.24 -23.93 -1.48
N LEU A 155 4.51 -23.11 -2.22
CA LEU A 155 3.06 -22.99 -2.09
C LEU A 155 2.38 -23.73 -3.25
N SER A 156 1.45 -24.60 -2.90
CA SER A 156 0.65 -25.41 -3.82
C SER A 156 -0.82 -25.39 -3.40
N VAL A 157 -1.73 -25.47 -4.36
CA VAL A 157 -3.16 -25.56 -4.08
C VAL A 157 -3.52 -27.01 -3.74
N VAL A 158 -4.22 -27.21 -2.62
CA VAL A 158 -4.75 -28.53 -2.24
C VAL A 158 -6.09 -28.76 -2.91
N ASN A 159 -6.97 -27.76 -2.84
CA ASN A 159 -8.27 -27.75 -3.50
C ASN A 159 -8.74 -26.31 -3.66
N ALA A 160 -9.09 -25.94 -4.89
CA ALA A 160 -9.79 -24.70 -5.20
C ALA A 160 -10.90 -24.96 -6.22
N LYS A 161 -12.01 -24.23 -6.04
CA LYS A 161 -13.14 -24.20 -6.99
C LYS A 161 -12.95 -23.21 -8.14
N ASP A 162 -11.94 -22.35 -8.04
CA ASP A 162 -11.66 -21.27 -8.98
C ASP A 162 -10.17 -20.93 -8.92
N THR A 163 -9.73 -20.03 -9.79
CA THR A 163 -8.40 -19.43 -9.73
C THR A 163 -8.21 -18.62 -8.45
N ILE A 164 -6.96 -18.61 -7.97
CA ILE A 164 -6.55 -17.88 -6.78
C ILE A 164 -5.63 -16.75 -7.21
N ASP A 165 -5.81 -15.57 -6.62
CA ASP A 165 -4.79 -14.52 -6.66
C ASP A 165 -4.00 -14.52 -5.36
N ILE A 166 -2.70 -14.27 -5.46
CA ILE A 166 -1.81 -14.29 -4.31
C ILE A 166 -0.85 -13.12 -4.32
N LYS A 167 -0.89 -12.36 -3.23
CA LYS A 167 -0.02 -11.21 -2.97
C LYS A 167 1.30 -11.68 -2.35
N SER A 168 1.22 -12.44 -1.27
CA SER A 168 2.39 -12.90 -0.53
C SER A 168 2.06 -14.00 0.48
N VAL A 169 3.14 -14.63 0.97
CA VAL A 169 3.18 -15.37 2.23
C VAL A 169 4.09 -14.63 3.18
N GLU A 170 3.66 -14.38 4.40
CA GLU A 170 4.45 -13.65 5.40
C GLU A 170 4.84 -14.57 6.56
N LEU A 171 6.12 -14.57 6.92
CA LEU A 171 6.65 -15.39 8.00
C LEU A 171 7.09 -14.51 9.19
N ILE A 172 6.56 -14.82 10.36
CA ILE A 172 6.90 -14.13 11.62
C ILE A 172 7.51 -15.15 12.57
N ASN A 173 8.78 -14.96 12.96
CA ASN A 173 9.41 -15.88 13.90
C ASN A 173 8.71 -15.80 15.27
N LEU A 174 8.23 -16.94 15.78
CA LEU A 174 7.49 -17.00 17.04
C LEU A 174 8.32 -16.56 18.25
N ALA A 175 9.65 -16.73 18.20
CA ALA A 175 10.54 -16.26 19.26
C ALA A 175 10.56 -14.72 19.36
N GLU A 176 10.42 -14.03 18.22
CA GLU A 176 10.48 -12.57 18.12
C GLU A 176 9.09 -11.91 18.14
N LYS A 177 8.02 -12.69 18.02
CA LYS A 177 6.64 -12.20 17.89
C LYS A 177 6.24 -11.20 18.98
N LYS A 178 6.50 -11.50 20.26
CA LYS A 178 6.18 -10.58 21.36
C LYS A 178 6.95 -9.26 21.28
N SER A 179 8.20 -9.30 20.81
CA SER A 179 9.03 -8.11 20.60
C SER A 179 8.48 -7.28 19.45
N LEU A 180 8.12 -7.93 18.34
CA LEU A 180 7.48 -7.31 17.19
C LEU A 180 6.14 -6.65 17.55
N GLU A 181 5.27 -7.33 18.29
CA GLU A 181 3.98 -6.79 18.74
C GLU A 181 4.14 -5.52 19.59
N LYS A 182 5.16 -5.48 20.48
CA LYS A 182 5.48 -4.27 21.26
C LYS A 182 5.92 -3.10 20.37
N ARG A 183 6.75 -3.37 19.36
CA ARG A 183 7.21 -2.35 18.41
C ARG A 183 6.08 -1.83 17.53
N ILE A 184 5.19 -2.72 17.06
CA ILE A 184 3.97 -2.35 16.34
C ILE A 184 3.08 -1.46 17.23
N GLN A 185 2.90 -1.82 18.51
CA GLN A 185 2.08 -1.02 19.43
C GLN A 185 2.72 0.34 19.73
N ALA A 186 4.04 0.40 19.90
CA ALA A 186 4.78 1.65 20.11
C ALA A 186 4.78 2.55 18.87
N PHE A 187 4.62 1.97 17.68
CA PHE A 187 4.51 2.70 16.43
C PHE A 187 3.17 3.44 16.28
N LYS A 188 2.06 2.89 16.80
CA LYS A 188 0.71 3.43 16.56
C LYS A 188 0.60 4.91 16.96
N GLY A 189 0.06 5.71 16.03
CA GLY A 189 -0.23 7.12 16.26
C GLY A 189 -1.53 7.36 17.02
N ASP A 190 -1.87 8.63 17.19
CA ASP A 190 -3.06 9.07 17.93
C ASP A 190 -4.23 9.29 16.96
N ALA A 191 -5.07 8.27 16.80
CA ALA A 191 -6.19 8.29 15.85
C ALA A 191 -7.46 8.95 16.40
N GLU A 192 -7.48 9.43 17.65
CA GLU A 192 -8.69 9.97 18.27
C GLU A 192 -9.26 11.17 17.50
N TRP A 193 -8.40 12.07 17.03
CA TRP A 193 -8.86 13.20 16.22
C TRP A 193 -9.54 12.76 14.92
N MET A 194 -9.11 11.64 14.33
CA MET A 194 -9.68 11.10 13.10
C MET A 194 -11.04 10.44 13.38
N LYS A 195 -11.17 9.72 14.50
CA LYS A 195 -12.44 9.13 14.95
C LYS A 195 -13.55 10.17 15.11
N ASP A 196 -13.19 11.33 15.67
CA ASP A 196 -14.15 12.41 15.97
C ASP A 196 -14.39 13.38 14.80
N ALA A 197 -13.59 13.28 13.74
CA ALA A 197 -13.57 14.28 12.68
C ALA A 197 -14.88 14.35 11.89
N GLY A 198 -15.60 13.23 11.71
CA GLY A 198 -16.72 13.17 10.77
C GLY A 198 -16.20 13.22 9.34
N TYR A 199 -16.01 14.40 8.76
CA TYR A 199 -15.41 14.53 7.43
C TYR A 199 -14.32 15.59 7.34
N GLY A 200 -13.44 15.38 6.36
CA GLY A 200 -12.51 16.37 5.83
C GLY A 200 -12.68 16.53 4.33
N ILE A 201 -11.88 17.40 3.74
CA ILE A 201 -11.87 17.65 2.29
C ILE A 201 -10.57 17.13 1.70
N MET A 202 -10.66 16.28 0.68
CA MET A 202 -9.51 15.87 -0.12
C MET A 202 -9.47 16.69 -1.40
N THR A 203 -8.26 16.96 -1.89
CA THR A 203 -8.05 17.67 -3.16
C THR A 203 -6.85 17.10 -3.88
N GLN A 204 -7.02 16.57 -5.10
CA GLN A 204 -5.90 16.30 -6.00
C GLN A 204 -5.53 17.56 -6.80
N VAL A 205 -4.90 18.52 -6.12
CA VAL A 205 -4.47 19.79 -6.71
C VAL A 205 -2.97 20.03 -6.45
N GLY A 206 -2.29 20.61 -7.44
CA GLY A 206 -0.85 20.86 -7.40
C GLY A 206 -0.35 21.45 -8.72
N GLY A 207 0.95 21.35 -9.01
CA GLY A 207 1.55 21.87 -10.25
C GLY A 207 1.03 21.25 -11.55
N TRP A 208 0.20 20.19 -11.47
CA TRP A 208 -0.50 19.58 -12.60
C TRP A 208 -1.89 20.17 -12.86
N ALA A 209 -2.41 21.00 -11.93
CA ALA A 209 -3.77 21.53 -12.01
C ALA A 209 -3.92 22.50 -13.19
N TYR A 210 -5.04 22.41 -13.90
CA TYR A 210 -5.40 23.38 -14.94
C TYR A 210 -6.39 24.43 -14.43
N PRO A 211 -6.36 25.66 -14.97
CA PRO A 211 -7.42 26.64 -14.73
C PRO A 211 -8.71 26.24 -15.45
N SER A 212 -9.81 26.90 -15.12
CA SER A 212 -11.11 26.66 -15.78
C SER A 212 -11.10 27.00 -17.27
N LYS A 213 -10.27 27.97 -17.67
CA LYS A 213 -10.05 28.38 -19.06
C LYS A 213 -8.59 28.81 -19.25
N GLY A 214 -8.06 28.58 -20.45
CA GLY A 214 -6.71 28.98 -20.83
C GLY A 214 -5.64 27.99 -20.41
N ASP A 215 -4.40 28.44 -20.53
CA ASP A 215 -3.21 27.62 -20.25
C ASP A 215 -2.89 27.61 -18.76
N LYS A 216 -2.35 26.47 -18.30
CA LYS A 216 -1.80 26.37 -16.95
C LYS A 216 -0.51 27.19 -16.81
N LYS A 217 -0.25 27.69 -15.61
CA LYS A 217 1.01 28.33 -15.24
C LYS A 217 2.14 27.31 -15.30
N PRO A 218 3.33 27.71 -15.81
CA PRO A 218 4.51 26.86 -15.72
C PRO A 218 4.90 26.68 -14.24
N TRP A 219 5.50 25.53 -13.91
CA TRP A 219 6.07 25.33 -12.57
C TRP A 219 7.16 26.36 -12.27
N PRO A 220 7.22 26.96 -11.06
CA PRO A 220 6.40 26.72 -9.86
C PRO A 220 5.19 27.66 -9.67
N GLY A 221 4.63 28.21 -10.75
CA GLY A 221 3.59 29.25 -10.71
C GLY A 221 2.33 28.88 -9.92
N PHE A 222 1.90 27.62 -9.88
CA PHE A 222 0.85 27.17 -8.95
C PHE A 222 1.22 27.48 -7.49
N ALA A 223 2.38 27.00 -7.05
CA ALA A 223 2.83 27.17 -5.67
C ALA A 223 3.01 28.64 -5.32
N GLU A 224 3.55 29.45 -6.23
CA GLU A 224 3.82 30.87 -6.02
C GLU A 224 2.55 31.72 -5.91
N ASN A 225 1.46 31.34 -6.59
CA ASN A 225 0.27 32.18 -6.71
C ASN A 225 -0.96 31.66 -5.94
N PHE A 226 -0.88 30.49 -5.30
CA PHE A 226 -2.02 29.92 -4.58
C PHE A 226 -2.42 30.77 -3.36
N ASP A 227 -3.70 31.14 -3.27
CA ASP A 227 -4.27 31.86 -2.13
C ASP A 227 -4.68 30.89 -1.03
N VAL A 228 -3.75 30.65 -0.11
CA VAL A 228 -3.94 29.77 1.05
C VAL A 228 -5.10 30.24 1.92
N LYS A 229 -5.23 31.55 2.13
CA LYS A 229 -6.24 32.07 3.05
C LYS A 229 -7.64 31.88 2.47
N ALA A 230 -7.85 32.26 1.21
CA ALA A 230 -9.13 32.07 0.54
C ALA A 230 -9.52 30.59 0.49
N PHE A 231 -8.55 29.69 0.23
CA PHE A 231 -8.79 28.26 0.24
C PHE A 231 -9.22 27.76 1.63
N VAL A 232 -8.48 28.09 2.69
CA VAL A 232 -8.77 27.64 4.06
C VAL A 232 -10.09 28.23 4.58
N ASP A 233 -10.41 29.48 4.21
CA ASP A 233 -11.72 30.08 4.52
C ASP A 233 -12.86 29.25 3.90
N LYS A 234 -12.72 28.77 2.66
CA LYS A 234 -13.71 27.84 2.06
C LYS A 234 -13.79 26.51 2.80
N MET A 235 -12.67 25.92 3.21
CA MET A 235 -12.69 24.66 3.98
C MET A 235 -13.43 24.82 5.32
N ARG A 236 -13.23 25.97 5.98
CA ARG A 236 -13.91 26.35 7.22
C ARG A 236 -15.41 26.58 7.00
N ASP A 237 -15.79 27.21 5.88
CA ASP A 237 -17.19 27.42 5.47
C ASP A 237 -17.92 26.10 5.26
N MET A 238 -17.23 25.13 4.67
CA MET A 238 -17.72 23.78 4.42
C MET A 238 -17.62 22.85 5.63
N GLY A 239 -17.20 23.32 6.81
CA GLY A 239 -17.21 22.51 8.04
C GLY A 239 -16.17 21.38 8.11
N ALA A 240 -15.09 21.47 7.31
CA ALA A 240 -14.04 20.47 7.26
C ALA A 240 -13.27 20.39 8.59
N SER A 241 -13.09 19.17 9.13
CA SER A 241 -12.22 18.95 10.31
C SER A 241 -10.75 18.75 9.94
N TYR A 242 -10.49 18.36 8.70
CA TYR A 242 -9.16 18.19 8.15
C TYR A 242 -9.16 18.39 6.65
N ILE A 243 -7.97 18.58 6.09
CA ILE A 243 -7.73 18.52 4.65
C ILE A 243 -6.79 17.38 4.31
N VAL A 244 -6.98 16.77 3.15
CA VAL A 244 -6.03 15.86 2.50
C VAL A 244 -5.48 16.59 1.29
N TRP A 245 -4.30 17.17 1.43
CA TRP A 245 -3.63 17.98 0.42
C TRP A 245 -2.61 17.15 -0.36
N SER A 246 -2.63 17.21 -1.68
CA SER A 246 -1.66 16.49 -2.50
C SER A 246 -0.30 17.19 -2.49
N ALA A 247 0.66 16.60 -1.79
CA ALA A 247 2.04 17.09 -1.77
C ALA A 247 2.75 16.86 -3.10
N THR A 248 2.40 15.77 -3.79
CA THR A 248 2.95 15.35 -5.08
C THR A 248 1.92 14.56 -5.88
N TRP A 249 2.17 14.41 -7.18
CA TRP A 249 1.47 13.46 -8.05
C TRP A 249 2.42 12.76 -9.03
N SER A 250 2.02 12.49 -10.28
CA SER A 250 2.85 11.79 -11.27
C SER A 250 4.13 12.55 -11.61
N ASP A 251 4.04 13.85 -11.92
CA ASP A 251 5.18 14.71 -12.30
C ASP A 251 6.14 15.03 -11.13
N TYR A 252 5.79 14.62 -9.91
CA TYR A 252 6.58 14.81 -8.70
C TYR A 252 7.01 16.27 -8.45
N LEU A 253 6.11 17.24 -8.69
CA LEU A 253 6.31 18.65 -8.34
C LEU A 253 5.88 18.89 -6.89
N PHE A 254 6.80 19.34 -6.03
CA PHE A 254 6.59 19.48 -4.59
C PHE A 254 6.52 20.97 -4.17
N PRO A 255 5.41 21.47 -3.64
CA PRO A 255 5.20 22.90 -3.39
C PRO A 255 5.80 23.37 -2.04
N ALA A 256 7.06 23.00 -1.79
CA ALA A 256 7.87 23.50 -0.69
C ALA A 256 9.36 23.23 -0.92
N PRO A 257 10.27 24.01 -0.32
CA PRO A 257 11.72 23.85 -0.50
C PRO A 257 12.25 22.66 0.32
N ILE A 258 12.11 21.44 -0.21
CA ILE A 258 12.63 20.21 0.38
C ILE A 258 13.98 19.87 -0.26
N LYS A 259 15.06 20.02 0.49
CA LYS A 259 16.44 19.83 0.02
C LYS A 259 16.67 18.39 -0.45
N ALA A 260 16.18 17.39 0.27
CA ALA A 260 16.30 15.98 -0.08
C ALA A 260 15.62 15.65 -1.42
N ILE A 261 14.58 16.40 -1.82
CA ILE A 261 13.99 16.29 -3.16
C ILE A 261 14.90 16.97 -4.17
N GLU A 262 15.32 18.21 -3.93
CA GLU A 262 16.19 18.96 -4.85
C GLU A 262 17.51 18.24 -5.16
N GLU A 263 18.07 17.52 -4.18
CA GLU A 263 19.30 16.71 -4.35
C GLU A 263 19.14 15.57 -5.36
N VAL A 264 17.96 14.96 -5.45
CA VAL A 264 17.70 13.83 -6.36
C VAL A 264 16.95 14.25 -7.61
N LEU A 265 16.16 15.32 -7.53
CA LEU A 265 15.25 15.81 -8.55
C LEU A 265 15.32 17.36 -8.60
N PRO A 266 16.38 17.92 -9.19
CA PRO A 266 16.55 19.37 -9.27
C PRO A 266 15.38 20.05 -9.97
N ALA A 267 15.05 21.27 -9.53
CA ALA A 267 13.95 22.10 -10.03
C ALA A 267 12.53 21.49 -9.87
N ARG A 268 12.36 20.44 -9.05
CA ARG A 268 11.04 19.87 -8.72
C ARG A 268 10.43 20.44 -7.43
N VAL A 269 11.10 21.38 -6.78
CA VAL A 269 10.59 22.08 -5.59
C VAL A 269 10.32 23.56 -5.86
N SER A 270 9.41 24.17 -5.10
CA SER A 270 9.19 25.61 -5.10
C SER A 270 10.04 26.31 -4.02
N LYS A 271 10.37 27.59 -4.24
CA LYS A 271 11.00 28.43 -3.19
C LYS A 271 10.02 28.78 -2.07
N ARG A 272 8.76 29.09 -2.43
CA ARG A 272 7.67 29.30 -1.47
C ARG A 272 7.33 27.97 -0.78
N ASP A 273 7.17 28.02 0.53
CA ASP A 273 6.71 26.88 1.34
C ASP A 273 5.18 26.91 1.48
N LEU A 274 4.49 26.53 0.39
CA LEU A 274 3.03 26.55 0.34
C LEU A 274 2.42 25.60 1.37
N ILE A 275 3.02 24.42 1.58
CA ILE A 275 2.55 23.45 2.57
C ILE A 275 2.66 24.01 3.99
N GLY A 276 3.79 24.65 4.33
CA GLY A 276 3.98 25.29 5.63
C GLY A 276 2.97 26.42 5.88
N GLU A 277 2.69 27.25 4.86
CA GLU A 277 1.65 28.29 4.93
C GLU A 277 0.26 27.69 5.13
N LEU A 278 -0.09 26.63 4.38
CA LEU A 278 -1.35 25.92 4.49
C LEU A 278 -1.56 25.33 5.90
N ILE A 279 -0.54 24.65 6.44
CA ILE A 279 -0.55 24.10 7.80
C ILE A 279 -0.78 25.23 8.81
N LYS A 280 -0.04 26.34 8.69
CA LYS A 280 -0.17 27.49 9.60
C LYS A 280 -1.58 28.09 9.57
N GLU A 281 -2.17 28.24 8.38
CA GLU A 281 -3.49 28.82 8.21
C GLU A 281 -4.59 27.89 8.73
N CYS A 282 -4.56 26.60 8.39
CA CYS A 282 -5.49 25.58 8.88
C CYS A 282 -5.52 25.51 10.42
N ARG A 283 -4.35 25.63 11.07
CA ARG A 283 -4.24 25.57 12.53
C ARG A 283 -4.98 26.67 13.27
N LYS A 284 -5.14 27.85 12.67
CA LYS A 284 -5.94 28.94 13.26
C LYS A 284 -7.39 28.55 13.51
N TYR A 285 -7.89 27.54 12.78
CA TYR A 285 -9.27 27.09 12.80
C TYR A 285 -9.43 25.64 13.25
N ASN A 286 -8.38 25.05 13.85
CA ASN A 286 -8.34 23.65 14.25
C ASN A 286 -8.65 22.67 13.09
N ILE A 287 -8.27 23.04 11.87
CA ILE A 287 -8.32 22.14 10.72
C ILE A 287 -6.99 21.37 10.70
N ARG A 288 -7.07 20.05 10.75
CA ARG A 288 -5.91 19.15 10.70
C ARG A 288 -5.41 19.00 9.26
N VAL A 289 -4.14 18.66 9.06
CA VAL A 289 -3.55 18.50 7.72
C VAL A 289 -3.03 17.08 7.55
N MET A 290 -3.54 16.41 6.52
CA MET A 290 -3.03 15.17 5.95
C MET A 290 -2.38 15.48 4.60
N LEU A 291 -1.22 14.90 4.32
CA LEU A 291 -0.64 14.95 2.97
C LEU A 291 -0.94 13.66 2.21
N TYR A 292 -1.58 13.78 1.05
CA TYR A 292 -1.54 12.73 0.03
C TYR A 292 -0.18 12.80 -0.68
N TYR A 293 0.43 11.64 -0.85
CA TYR A 293 1.77 11.53 -1.41
C TYR A 293 1.82 10.41 -2.45
N HIS A 294 2.09 10.81 -3.68
CA HIS A 294 2.39 9.91 -4.79
C HIS A 294 3.88 9.94 -5.08
N LEU A 295 4.50 8.77 -5.26
CA LEU A 295 5.96 8.66 -5.36
C LEU A 295 6.53 8.97 -6.76
N GLY A 296 5.66 9.19 -7.75
CA GLY A 296 6.01 9.57 -9.12
C GLY A 296 6.42 8.40 -10.01
N HIS A 297 5.97 7.18 -9.70
CA HIS A 297 6.36 5.98 -10.47
C HIS A 297 5.83 5.91 -11.90
N ASP A 298 4.95 6.82 -12.29
CA ASP A 298 4.45 6.86 -13.68
C ASP A 298 5.53 7.36 -14.63
N HIS A 299 6.50 8.12 -14.11
CA HIS A 299 7.57 8.74 -14.86
C HIS A 299 8.90 8.02 -14.62
N LYS A 300 9.45 7.43 -15.67
CA LYS A 300 10.72 6.69 -15.62
C LYS A 300 11.85 7.56 -15.07
N GLU A 301 11.94 8.81 -15.52
CA GLU A 301 12.95 9.78 -15.09
C GLU A 301 12.89 10.06 -13.60
N VAL A 302 11.70 10.08 -12.99
CA VAL A 302 11.53 10.29 -11.55
C VAL A 302 12.08 9.10 -10.77
N LEU A 303 11.74 7.88 -11.18
CA LEU A 303 12.24 6.66 -10.53
C LEU A 303 13.76 6.54 -10.65
N LEU A 304 14.32 6.76 -11.86
CA LEU A 304 15.77 6.69 -12.09
C LEU A 304 16.52 7.73 -11.26
N ALA A 305 16.02 8.97 -11.21
CA ALA A 305 16.58 10.05 -10.42
C ALA A 305 16.57 9.73 -8.92
N LYS A 306 15.54 9.02 -8.44
CA LYS A 306 15.48 8.49 -7.07
C LYS A 306 16.22 7.17 -6.89
N GLY A 307 17.02 6.72 -7.86
CA GLY A 307 17.95 5.61 -7.69
C GLY A 307 17.42 4.24 -8.08
N TRP A 308 16.20 4.17 -8.62
CA TRP A 308 15.71 2.95 -9.27
C TRP A 308 16.56 2.65 -10.51
N LYS A 309 16.68 1.38 -10.88
CA LYS A 309 17.39 0.96 -12.09
C LYS A 309 16.50 0.14 -13.01
N ASP A 310 16.70 0.34 -14.30
CA ASP A 310 16.03 -0.42 -15.38
C ASP A 310 16.81 -1.71 -15.68
N SER A 311 16.96 -2.56 -14.66
CA SER A 311 17.69 -3.83 -14.76
C SER A 311 17.14 -4.85 -13.76
N PRO A 312 16.60 -6.00 -14.22
CA PRO A 312 16.10 -7.06 -13.34
C PRO A 312 17.15 -7.58 -12.35
N HIS A 313 18.43 -7.57 -12.73
CA HIS A 313 19.53 -8.04 -11.89
C HIS A 313 19.92 -7.04 -10.78
N GLU A 314 19.57 -5.76 -10.93
CA GLU A 314 19.88 -4.73 -9.93
C GLU A 314 18.65 -4.26 -9.16
N GLU A 315 17.46 -4.77 -9.52
CA GLU A 315 16.17 -4.29 -9.03
C GLU A 315 16.13 -4.22 -7.50
N TYR A 316 16.55 -5.28 -6.80
CA TYR A 316 16.58 -5.30 -5.33
C TYR A 316 17.45 -4.18 -4.74
N ARG A 317 18.71 -4.07 -5.19
CA ARG A 317 19.64 -3.08 -4.67
C ARG A 317 19.19 -1.66 -5.00
N SER A 318 18.73 -1.42 -6.24
CA SER A 318 18.21 -0.11 -6.65
C SER A 318 16.98 0.29 -5.84
N ARG A 319 16.14 -0.68 -5.46
CA ARG A 319 14.97 -0.44 -4.64
C ARG A 319 15.34 -0.07 -3.20
N GLN A 320 16.39 -0.67 -2.64
CA GLN A 320 16.90 -0.25 -1.33
C GLN A 320 17.41 1.20 -1.37
N VAL A 321 18.16 1.57 -2.42
CA VAL A 321 18.61 2.96 -2.63
C VAL A 321 17.43 3.91 -2.78
N TRP A 322 16.39 3.51 -3.53
CA TRP A 322 15.16 4.28 -3.66
C TRP A 322 14.46 4.49 -2.31
N LEU A 323 14.23 3.42 -1.54
CA LEU A 323 13.64 3.52 -0.20
C LEU A 323 14.46 4.43 0.73
N GLU A 324 15.80 4.35 0.69
CA GLU A 324 16.67 5.22 1.48
C GLU A 324 16.52 6.70 1.12
N ARG A 325 16.37 7.01 -0.18
CA ARG A 325 16.12 8.38 -0.65
C ARG A 325 14.72 8.87 -0.25
N GLU A 326 13.70 8.02 -0.37
CA GLU A 326 12.34 8.35 0.12
C GLU A 326 12.33 8.61 1.62
N MET A 327 13.03 7.78 2.42
CA MET A 327 13.14 8.00 3.86
C MET A 327 13.83 9.32 4.21
N LYS A 328 14.82 9.77 3.43
CA LYS A 328 15.43 11.10 3.62
C LYS A 328 14.41 12.22 3.35
N ILE A 329 13.63 12.10 2.27
CA ILE A 329 12.56 13.04 1.93
C ILE A 329 11.52 13.09 3.05
N PHE A 330 11.03 11.94 3.52
CA PHE A 330 10.06 11.86 4.61
C PHE A 330 10.61 12.40 5.93
N THR A 331 11.89 12.13 6.23
CA THR A 331 12.52 12.66 7.44
C THR A 331 12.60 14.17 7.42
N GLU A 332 13.05 14.77 6.31
CA GLU A 332 13.11 16.24 6.17
C GLU A 332 11.72 16.85 6.22
N MET A 333 10.77 16.33 5.43
CA MET A 333 9.38 16.78 5.41
C MET A 333 8.74 16.70 6.80
N GLY A 334 8.93 15.58 7.49
CA GLY A 334 8.40 15.32 8.82
C GLY A 334 8.97 16.27 9.86
N ASN A 335 10.29 16.51 9.84
CA ASN A 335 10.95 17.45 10.75
C ASN A 335 10.57 18.90 10.47
N ARG A 336 10.44 19.29 9.19
CA ARG A 336 10.04 20.64 8.78
C ARG A 336 8.64 21.00 9.31
N TYR A 337 7.67 20.11 9.17
CA TYR A 337 6.28 20.40 9.54
C TYR A 337 5.91 19.94 10.95
N GLY A 338 6.72 19.09 11.57
CA GLY A 338 6.56 18.63 12.94
C GLY A 338 5.14 18.15 13.25
N THR A 339 4.62 18.58 14.40
CA THR A 339 3.24 18.30 14.85
C THR A 339 2.16 19.03 14.07
N GLY A 340 2.54 19.92 13.14
CA GLY A 340 1.62 20.57 12.22
C GLY A 340 1.06 19.61 11.16
N LEU A 341 1.84 18.60 10.77
CA LEU A 341 1.44 17.51 9.86
C LEU A 341 0.89 16.32 10.65
N ASP A 342 -0.43 16.11 10.57
CA ASP A 342 -1.17 15.13 11.38
C ASP A 342 -1.20 13.73 10.76
N ALA A 343 -1.17 13.64 9.42
CA ALA A 343 -1.20 12.35 8.73
C ALA A 343 -0.51 12.37 7.36
N ILE A 344 -0.09 11.20 6.89
CA ILE A 344 0.40 10.97 5.52
C ILE A 344 -0.36 9.80 4.91
N PHE A 345 -0.99 10.05 3.77
CA PHE A 345 -1.62 9.07 2.91
C PHE A 345 -0.64 8.75 1.78
N LEU A 346 -0.06 7.56 1.79
CA LEU A 346 0.85 7.09 0.74
C LEU A 346 0.06 6.32 -0.29
N ASP A 347 0.01 6.82 -1.51
CA ASP A 347 -0.65 6.11 -2.60
C ASP A 347 0.17 4.91 -3.08
N ASP A 348 -0.48 4.01 -3.79
CA ASP A 348 0.14 2.86 -4.46
C ASP A 348 1.03 2.02 -3.52
N GLY A 349 0.43 1.52 -2.43
CA GLY A 349 0.97 0.53 -1.48
C GLY A 349 1.70 -0.64 -2.16
N CYS A 350 1.29 -0.99 -3.39
CA CYS A 350 1.92 -2.01 -4.20
C CYS A 350 3.38 -1.71 -4.61
N VAL A 351 3.83 -0.45 -4.61
CA VAL A 351 5.23 -0.08 -4.89
C VAL A 351 6.07 -0.12 -3.62
N TRP A 352 5.49 0.33 -2.50
CA TRP A 352 6.11 0.30 -1.18
C TRP A 352 6.33 -1.11 -0.65
N TYR A 353 5.49 -2.06 -1.06
CA TYR A 353 5.61 -3.46 -0.65
C TYR A 353 6.60 -4.26 -1.52
N PRO A 354 7.48 -5.11 -0.96
CA PRO A 354 7.76 -5.28 0.48
C PRO A 354 8.75 -4.22 0.99
N ALA A 355 8.76 -3.89 2.28
CA ALA A 355 9.74 -2.96 2.83
C ALA A 355 9.97 -3.21 4.32
N ASP A 356 11.07 -2.69 4.85
CA ASP A 356 11.19 -2.48 6.29
C ASP A 356 10.25 -1.33 6.70
N PHE A 357 8.99 -1.68 6.94
CA PHE A 357 7.93 -0.71 7.25
C PHE A 357 8.10 -0.07 8.63
N GLU A 358 8.86 -0.68 9.54
CA GLU A 358 9.21 -0.04 10.80
C GLU A 358 10.18 1.12 10.55
N LYS A 359 11.25 0.86 9.79
CA LYS A 359 12.24 1.89 9.43
C LYS A 359 11.62 2.99 8.57
N LEU A 360 10.82 2.62 7.56
CA LEU A 360 10.10 3.57 6.71
C LEU A 360 9.09 4.38 7.55
N GLY A 361 8.36 3.71 8.43
CA GLY A 361 7.42 4.33 9.35
C GLY A 361 8.08 5.33 10.31
N ALA A 362 9.28 5.02 10.82
CA ALA A 362 10.05 5.94 11.64
C ALA A 362 10.44 7.22 10.89
N ALA A 363 10.84 7.12 9.62
CA ALA A 363 11.10 8.27 8.76
C ALA A 363 9.83 9.10 8.53
N LEU A 364 8.70 8.45 8.27
CA LEU A 364 7.40 9.10 8.11
C LEU A 364 6.88 9.75 9.39
N LYS A 365 7.28 9.28 10.58
CA LYS A 365 6.94 9.87 11.89
C LYS A 365 7.99 10.88 12.40
N ALA A 366 9.04 11.17 11.63
CA ALA A 366 10.03 12.19 12.01
C ALA A 366 9.36 13.54 12.33
N GLY A 367 9.77 14.19 13.42
CA GLY A 367 9.17 15.44 13.91
C GLY A 367 7.77 15.32 14.53
N ASN A 368 7.08 14.18 14.42
CA ASN A 368 5.79 13.93 15.07
C ASN A 368 5.54 12.41 15.25
N PRO A 369 5.88 11.82 16.42
CA PRO A 369 5.65 10.40 16.67
C PRO A 369 4.16 10.00 16.65
N LYS A 370 3.24 10.96 16.82
CA LYS A 370 1.79 10.71 16.79
C LYS A 370 1.18 10.76 15.39
N ARG A 371 1.94 11.13 14.36
CA ARG A 371 1.47 11.26 12.97
C ARG A 371 0.87 9.94 12.48
N LEU A 372 -0.28 10.01 11.82
CA LEU A 372 -0.95 8.83 11.28
C LEU A 372 -0.44 8.50 9.87
N ILE A 373 -0.32 7.21 9.54
CA ILE A 373 0.16 6.73 8.24
C ILE A 373 -0.83 5.74 7.64
N CYS A 374 -1.11 5.86 6.33
CA CYS A 374 -1.71 4.80 5.52
C CYS A 374 -0.89 4.53 4.26
N TYR A 375 -0.90 3.27 3.81
CA TYR A 375 -0.42 2.85 2.49
C TYR A 375 -1.61 2.30 1.71
N ASN A 376 -1.93 2.88 0.55
CA ASN A 376 -3.13 2.52 -0.21
C ASN A 376 -2.95 1.15 -0.90
N PRO A 377 -3.60 0.07 -0.44
CA PRO A 377 -3.45 -1.24 -1.07
C PRO A 377 -4.41 -1.42 -2.26
N TRP A 378 -5.12 -0.35 -2.66
CA TRP A 378 -6.30 -0.41 -3.52
C TRP A 378 -7.33 -1.39 -2.92
N ILE A 379 -7.65 -2.47 -3.64
CA ILE A 379 -8.56 -3.53 -3.17
C ILE A 379 -7.87 -4.65 -2.39
N GLY A 380 -6.54 -4.65 -2.33
CA GLY A 380 -5.76 -5.68 -1.65
C GLY A 380 -5.82 -5.59 -0.12
N PRO A 381 -5.31 -6.59 0.60
CA PRO A 381 -5.24 -6.58 2.07
C PRO A 381 -4.24 -5.55 2.59
N ASN A 382 -4.34 -5.24 3.88
CA ASN A 382 -3.34 -4.41 4.54
C ASN A 382 -1.94 -5.02 4.39
N ILE A 383 -0.98 -4.18 4.01
CA ILE A 383 0.36 -4.64 3.60
C ILE A 383 1.37 -4.62 4.76
N THR A 384 1.03 -4.01 5.89
CA THR A 384 1.90 -3.93 7.07
C THR A 384 1.10 -3.61 8.34
N PRO A 385 1.47 -4.13 9.51
CA PRO A 385 0.93 -3.66 10.79
C PRO A 385 1.49 -2.30 11.24
N PHE A 386 2.59 -1.83 10.64
CA PHE A 386 3.15 -0.47 10.82
C PHE A 386 2.36 0.56 9.99
N GLN A 387 1.05 0.61 10.21
CA GLN A 387 0.08 1.48 9.57
C GLN A 387 -1.01 1.85 10.58
N ASP A 388 -1.60 3.04 10.51
CA ASP A 388 -2.56 3.53 11.51
C ASP A 388 -4.02 3.42 11.05
N PHE A 389 -4.31 3.73 9.78
CA PHE A 389 -5.67 3.77 9.24
C PHE A 389 -5.78 3.14 7.85
N TYR A 390 -6.99 2.74 7.45
CA TYR A 390 -7.29 2.22 6.13
C TYR A 390 -7.50 3.38 5.13
N CYS A 391 -6.90 3.32 3.95
CA CYS A 391 -7.00 4.44 3.01
C CYS A 391 -8.42 4.61 2.41
N GLY A 392 -9.19 3.53 2.22
CA GLY A 392 -10.64 3.62 1.95
C GLY A 392 -11.05 4.26 0.62
N GLU A 393 -10.29 4.05 -0.44
CA GLU A 393 -10.63 4.56 -1.77
C GLU A 393 -12.01 4.05 -2.24
N GLY A 394 -12.87 4.98 -2.66
CA GLY A 394 -14.24 4.73 -3.06
C GLY A 394 -15.23 4.49 -1.90
N PHE A 395 -14.78 4.57 -0.65
CA PHE A 395 -15.65 4.42 0.51
C PHE A 395 -16.24 5.78 0.93
N ASP A 396 -17.54 5.97 0.67
CA ASP A 396 -18.24 7.23 0.90
C ASP A 396 -18.86 7.38 2.30
N GLY A 397 -18.84 6.32 3.11
CA GLY A 397 -19.38 6.34 4.46
C GLY A 397 -20.91 6.44 4.57
N GLN A 398 -21.69 6.40 3.47
CA GLN A 398 -23.17 6.38 3.54
C GLN A 398 -23.68 5.09 4.19
N GLN A 399 -22.96 3.99 3.96
CA GLN A 399 -23.14 2.68 4.57
C GLN A 399 -21.76 2.07 4.86
N THR A 400 -21.65 1.16 5.83
CA THR A 400 -20.40 0.43 6.09
C THR A 400 -20.58 -1.06 5.85
N LYS A 401 -19.65 -1.66 5.10
CA LYS A 401 -19.53 -3.12 4.96
C LYS A 401 -18.58 -3.74 5.98
N TYR A 402 -17.89 -2.90 6.76
CA TYR A 402 -16.87 -3.33 7.71
C TYR A 402 -17.50 -3.52 9.09
N LYS A 403 -17.15 -4.61 9.78
CA LYS A 403 -17.43 -4.71 11.21
C LYS A 403 -16.39 -3.91 11.98
N ILE A 404 -16.88 -2.96 12.75
CA ILE A 404 -16.04 -2.01 13.48
C ILE A 404 -16.36 -2.02 14.97
N SER A 405 -15.37 -1.68 15.78
CA SER A 405 -15.50 -1.38 17.20
C SER A 405 -14.69 -0.12 17.45
N ASP A 406 -15.35 0.93 17.97
CA ASP A 406 -14.71 2.23 18.22
C ASP A 406 -13.94 2.78 16.99
N GLY A 407 -14.58 2.76 15.82
CA GLY A 407 -13.94 3.17 14.56
C GLY A 407 -12.94 2.19 13.96
N THR A 408 -12.48 1.19 14.72
CA THR A 408 -11.43 0.25 14.28
C THR A 408 -12.04 -0.98 13.61
N ILE A 409 -11.50 -1.37 12.45
CA ILE A 409 -11.91 -2.57 11.71
C ILE A 409 -11.54 -3.83 12.50
N THR A 410 -12.51 -4.69 12.78
CA THR A 410 -12.34 -5.86 13.68
C THR A 410 -12.10 -7.18 12.96
N GLU A 411 -12.44 -7.26 11.67
CA GLU A 411 -12.32 -8.46 10.84
C GLU A 411 -11.96 -8.13 9.39
N GLY A 412 -11.67 -9.19 8.62
CA GLY A 412 -11.35 -9.08 7.21
C GLY A 412 -9.95 -8.52 6.91
N PRO A 413 -9.68 -8.21 5.64
CA PRO A 413 -8.33 -7.92 5.13
C PRO A 413 -7.73 -6.59 5.64
N GLN A 414 -8.52 -5.74 6.28
CA GLN A 414 -8.08 -4.44 6.82
C GLN A 414 -8.11 -4.41 8.36
N LYS A 415 -8.24 -5.59 9.01
CA LYS A 415 -8.34 -5.72 10.46
C LYS A 415 -7.23 -4.95 11.20
N GLY A 416 -7.62 -4.26 12.27
CA GLY A 416 -6.74 -3.52 13.16
C GLY A 416 -6.41 -2.10 12.72
N LEU A 417 -6.96 -1.64 11.59
CA LEU A 417 -6.82 -0.26 11.12
C LEU A 417 -8.02 0.58 11.55
N GLN A 418 -7.78 1.85 11.85
CA GLN A 418 -8.86 2.84 11.95
C GLN A 418 -9.58 2.93 10.59
N LEU A 419 -10.91 2.82 10.59
CA LEU A 419 -11.70 2.99 9.39
C LEU A 419 -11.61 4.46 8.95
N PHE A 420 -11.34 4.64 7.67
CA PHE A 420 -11.33 5.91 6.99
C PHE A 420 -11.76 5.67 5.54
N GLY A 421 -12.40 6.66 4.94
CA GLY A 421 -12.85 6.62 3.54
C GLY A 421 -12.39 7.83 2.75
N ASN A 422 -12.31 7.69 1.43
CA ASN A 422 -12.22 8.82 0.53
C ASN A 422 -12.96 8.49 -0.77
N PHE A 423 -13.57 9.50 -1.40
CA PHE A 423 -14.38 9.28 -2.60
C PHE A 423 -14.49 10.57 -3.43
N ILE A 424 -14.64 10.39 -4.75
CA ILE A 424 -14.94 11.46 -5.70
C ILE A 424 -16.35 12.00 -5.39
N PHE A 425 -16.43 13.24 -4.92
CA PHE A 425 -17.71 13.89 -4.65
C PHE A 425 -18.22 14.59 -5.90
N ASP A 426 -17.45 15.55 -6.43
CA ASP A 426 -17.69 16.15 -7.73
C ASP A 426 -16.79 15.55 -8.81
N GLY A 427 -17.22 15.66 -10.06
CA GLY A 427 -16.61 14.96 -11.18
C GLY A 427 -15.87 15.88 -12.15
N PRO A 428 -15.18 15.30 -13.16
CA PRO A 428 -15.30 13.89 -13.58
C PRO A 428 -14.24 12.93 -13.03
N ASP A 429 -13.27 13.40 -12.23
CA ASP A 429 -12.10 12.63 -11.81
C ASP A 429 -11.65 13.08 -10.41
N TRP A 430 -10.55 12.57 -9.87
CA TRP A 430 -10.01 13.02 -8.58
C TRP A 430 -9.45 14.45 -8.63
N GLY A 431 -8.95 14.89 -9.79
CA GLY A 431 -8.33 16.21 -9.98
C GLY A 431 -8.37 16.70 -11.43
N ILE A 432 -7.94 17.95 -11.66
CA ILE A 432 -8.01 18.61 -12.98
C ILE A 432 -6.62 18.61 -13.64
N ASN A 433 -6.30 17.54 -14.37
CA ASN A 433 -4.97 17.34 -14.96
C ASN A 433 -4.87 17.63 -16.47
N LYS A 434 -5.94 18.18 -17.06
CA LYS A 434 -6.02 18.49 -18.49
C LYS A 434 -6.84 19.77 -18.71
N PRO A 435 -6.61 20.50 -19.81
CA PRO A 435 -7.33 21.73 -20.09
C PRO A 435 -8.81 21.46 -20.40
N GLY A 436 -9.65 22.48 -20.21
CA GLY A 436 -11.06 22.46 -20.62
C GLY A 436 -11.97 21.56 -19.79
N VAL A 437 -11.54 21.13 -18.61
CA VAL A 437 -12.39 20.38 -17.67
C VAL A 437 -13.35 21.33 -16.98
N THR A 438 -14.64 21.05 -17.07
CA THR A 438 -15.67 21.69 -16.25
C THR A 438 -16.00 20.77 -15.09
N ILE A 439 -15.87 21.28 -13.86
CA ILE A 439 -16.29 20.56 -12.65
C ILE A 439 -17.78 20.23 -12.74
N GLN A 440 -18.10 18.93 -12.68
CA GLN A 440 -19.47 18.43 -12.68
C GLN A 440 -19.96 18.31 -11.25
N PRO A 441 -21.20 18.74 -10.95
CA PRO A 441 -21.73 18.67 -9.60
C PRO A 441 -21.81 17.22 -9.11
N PRO A 442 -21.84 17.02 -7.77
CA PRO A 442 -21.91 15.70 -7.19
C PRO A 442 -23.21 15.00 -7.58
N ASN A 443 -23.08 13.77 -8.11
CA ASN A 443 -24.25 13.00 -8.55
C ASN A 443 -24.94 12.34 -7.34
N ASN A 444 -26.27 12.44 -7.27
CA ASN A 444 -27.10 11.83 -6.23
C ASN A 444 -26.77 12.25 -4.77
N TRP A 445 -26.12 13.40 -4.57
CA TRP A 445 -25.87 13.97 -3.25
C TRP A 445 -26.85 15.09 -2.93
N THR A 446 -27.31 15.12 -1.68
CA THR A 446 -28.12 16.19 -1.11
C THR A 446 -27.55 16.62 0.23
N THR A 447 -27.92 17.82 0.68
CA THR A 447 -27.58 18.33 2.01
C THR A 447 -27.96 17.33 3.11
N ASP A 448 -29.13 16.69 3.01
CA ASP A 448 -29.59 15.72 4.03
C ASP A 448 -28.78 14.42 4.02
N LYS A 449 -28.32 13.95 2.85
CA LYS A 449 -27.41 12.80 2.77
C LYS A 449 -26.06 13.11 3.41
N LEU A 450 -25.51 14.31 3.20
CA LEU A 450 -24.28 14.74 3.85
C LEU A 450 -24.42 14.83 5.38
N VAL A 451 -25.56 15.35 5.85
CA VAL A 451 -25.89 15.40 7.30
C VAL A 451 -25.99 14.00 7.88
N ALA A 452 -26.77 13.11 7.25
CA ALA A 452 -26.97 11.75 7.72
C ALA A 452 -25.68 10.93 7.71
N MET A 453 -24.88 11.06 6.64
CA MET A 453 -23.54 10.49 6.57
C MET A 453 -22.69 10.99 7.73
N THR A 454 -22.57 12.31 7.93
CA THR A 454 -21.71 12.86 8.99
C THR A 454 -22.13 12.43 10.40
N GLN A 455 -23.44 12.37 10.68
CA GLN A 455 -23.95 11.88 11.96
C GLN A 455 -23.60 10.41 12.19
N ARG A 456 -23.67 9.57 11.15
CA ARG A 456 -23.21 8.18 11.20
C ARG A 456 -21.72 8.12 11.51
N LEU A 457 -20.89 8.85 10.76
CA LEU A 457 -19.44 8.90 10.93
C LEU A 457 -19.06 9.21 12.38
N GLN A 458 -19.71 10.23 12.97
CA GLN A 458 -19.50 10.61 14.37
C GLN A 458 -19.96 9.53 15.36
N LYS A 459 -21.13 8.92 15.12
CA LYS A 459 -21.66 7.84 15.97
C LYS A 459 -20.79 6.58 15.94
N GLU A 460 -20.33 6.21 14.76
CA GLU A 460 -19.58 4.99 14.50
C GLU A 460 -18.04 5.21 14.62
N ARG A 461 -17.63 6.45 14.90
CA ARG A 461 -16.26 6.88 15.24
C ARG A 461 -15.24 6.66 14.12
N TYR A 462 -15.60 6.99 12.89
CA TYR A 462 -14.69 6.99 11.75
C TYR A 462 -14.90 8.22 10.86
N SER A 463 -14.02 8.48 9.91
CA SER A 463 -14.13 9.65 9.05
C SER A 463 -13.99 9.37 7.56
N VAL A 464 -14.44 10.33 6.74
CA VAL A 464 -14.25 10.30 5.28
C VAL A 464 -13.67 11.61 4.77
N ALA A 465 -12.80 11.53 3.77
CA ALA A 465 -12.32 12.67 3.02
C ALA A 465 -13.15 12.81 1.72
N ILE A 466 -13.90 13.90 1.63
CA ILE A 466 -14.75 14.22 0.48
C ILE A 466 -13.85 14.88 -0.57
N ASN A 467 -13.58 14.22 -1.69
CA ASN A 467 -12.71 14.78 -2.72
C ASN A 467 -13.43 15.84 -3.54
N LEU A 468 -12.85 17.04 -3.59
CA LEU A 468 -13.28 18.14 -4.44
C LEU A 468 -12.25 18.41 -5.54
N LEU A 469 -12.73 18.59 -6.78
CA LEU A 469 -11.92 19.17 -7.83
C LEU A 469 -11.64 20.64 -7.51
N VAL A 470 -10.39 21.05 -7.72
CA VAL A 470 -9.92 22.41 -7.52
C VAL A 470 -9.17 22.84 -8.77
N TYR A 471 -9.54 23.99 -9.33
CA TYR A 471 -8.78 24.61 -10.42
C TYR A 471 -7.44 25.15 -9.89
N GLU A 472 -6.52 25.43 -10.81
CA GLU A 472 -5.19 25.96 -10.48
C GLU A 472 -5.22 27.22 -9.59
N ASP A 473 -6.26 28.05 -9.69
CA ASP A 473 -6.43 29.27 -8.90
C ASP A 473 -7.06 29.04 -7.51
N GLY A 474 -7.32 27.78 -7.13
CA GLY A 474 -7.95 27.42 -5.85
C GLY A 474 -9.48 27.47 -5.87
N THR A 475 -10.11 27.80 -7.00
CA THR A 475 -11.57 27.78 -7.11
C THR A 475 -12.11 26.35 -7.23
N ILE A 476 -13.33 26.15 -6.73
CA ILE A 476 -14.01 24.85 -6.63
C ILE A 476 -15.41 24.94 -7.25
N GLY A 477 -16.03 23.80 -7.53
CA GLY A 477 -17.40 23.75 -8.05
C GLY A 477 -18.41 24.40 -7.09
N GLU A 478 -19.19 25.36 -7.61
CA GLU A 478 -20.12 26.15 -6.77
C GLU A 478 -21.22 25.29 -6.15
N GLN A 479 -21.76 24.33 -6.90
CA GLN A 479 -22.81 23.44 -6.37
C GLN A 479 -22.28 22.51 -5.27
N SER A 480 -21.08 21.96 -5.44
CA SER A 480 -20.39 21.17 -4.41
C SER A 480 -20.16 21.97 -3.13
N TYR A 481 -19.69 23.21 -3.31
CA TYR A 481 -19.46 24.15 -2.21
C TYR A 481 -20.74 24.47 -1.43
N GLN A 482 -21.85 24.79 -2.12
CA GLN A 482 -23.10 25.10 -1.44
C GLN A 482 -23.68 23.90 -0.68
N LEU A 483 -23.66 22.70 -1.26
CA LEU A 483 -24.13 21.48 -0.58
C LEU A 483 -23.38 21.23 0.73
N LEU A 484 -22.04 21.32 0.71
CA LEU A 484 -21.21 21.11 1.89
C LEU A 484 -21.37 22.23 2.91
N LYS A 485 -21.49 23.48 2.48
CA LYS A 485 -21.74 24.64 3.35
C LYS A 485 -23.10 24.52 4.05
N GLU A 486 -24.16 24.19 3.32
CA GLU A 486 -25.49 23.97 3.90
C GLU A 486 -25.48 22.82 4.92
N ALA A 487 -24.79 21.72 4.60
CA ALA A 487 -24.63 20.60 5.52
C ALA A 487 -23.89 21.04 6.78
N ALA A 488 -22.81 21.82 6.64
CA ALA A 488 -22.05 22.37 7.75
C ALA A 488 -22.88 23.30 8.65
N ILE A 489 -23.78 24.11 8.07
CA ILE A 489 -24.74 24.94 8.82
C ILE A 489 -25.70 24.05 9.63
N LYS A 490 -26.33 23.06 8.99
CA LYS A 490 -27.27 22.14 9.67
C LYS A 490 -26.58 21.35 10.79
N LEU A 491 -25.34 20.94 10.58
CA LEU A 491 -24.52 20.22 11.55
C LEU A 491 -23.86 21.12 12.61
N LYS A 492 -23.93 22.45 12.46
CA LYS A 492 -23.22 23.43 13.30
C LYS A 492 -21.71 23.14 13.38
N ARG A 493 -21.06 22.98 12.22
CA ARG A 493 -19.63 22.62 12.10
C ARG A 493 -18.79 23.76 11.50
N GLY A 494 -17.48 23.68 11.69
CA GLY A 494 -16.52 24.67 11.19
C GLY A 494 -16.83 26.06 11.71
N LYS A 495 -17.02 27.05 10.82
CA LYS A 495 -17.37 28.41 11.25
C LYS A 495 -18.75 28.56 11.90
N TRP A 496 -19.61 27.56 11.75
CA TRP A 496 -20.99 27.57 12.22
C TRP A 496 -21.17 26.91 13.59
N ALA A 497 -20.08 26.40 14.18
CA ALA A 497 -20.09 25.86 15.53
C ALA A 497 -20.43 26.96 16.54
N VAL A 498 -21.36 26.66 17.44
CA VAL A 498 -21.67 27.53 18.58
C VAL A 498 -20.49 27.43 19.55
N LYS A 499 -19.91 28.59 19.90
CA LYS A 499 -18.82 28.68 20.87
C LYS A 499 -19.27 28.43 22.29
#